data_AF-S9VB19-F1
#
_entry.id   AF-S9VB19-F1
#
_cell.length_a   1.000
_cell.length_b   1.000
_cell.length_c   1.000
_cell.angle_alpha   90.00
_cell.angle_beta   90.00
_cell.angle_gamma   90.00
#
_symmetry.space_group_name_H-M   'P 1'
#
loop_
_entity.id
_entity.type
_entity.pdbx_description
1 polymer ?
#
loop_
_entity_poly.entity_id
_entity_poly.type
_entity_poly.pdbx_seq_one_letter_code
_entity_poly.pdbx_strand_id
1 'polypeptide(L)'
;MFPSRISLFRRTLPLRIISDEYIPRAFPVKATTGLAGVAVEPLWKPKLLAASSELQAFLMSSDIPPESTYYNVAMTLVKRVNYSVKECGDDWCTIEKKFFWGWPVEYILQITWRELETAQKWNEWRLWELDPEQTKKVAREDQGIGKEGANYTTPFEQVVREDFDKRKKALTQEEMAELKRMDTERMARETSAYKERKDRIRDDLEKARGDMLKKFLNKRYAVDKDLMRMQPGKRHSGKEAEDLIEELRASVSEKTAPKK
;
A
#
# COMPACT_ATOMS: atom_id res chain seq x y z
N MET A 1 54.97 -32.78 -46.78
CA MET A 1 53.86 -31.92 -47.23
C MET A 1 52.75 -31.95 -46.18
N PHE A 2 52.62 -30.89 -45.38
CA PHE A 2 51.35 -30.47 -44.74
C PHE A 2 50.64 -29.50 -45.72
N PRO A 3 49.32 -29.17 -45.63
CA PRO A 3 48.55 -29.06 -44.38
C PRO A 3 47.02 -29.39 -44.43
N SER A 4 46.40 -29.44 -43.24
CA SER A 4 45.04 -28.90 -42.91
C SER A 4 43.79 -29.63 -43.46
N ARG A 5 42.63 -29.74 -42.80
CA ARG A 5 41.97 -28.90 -41.79
C ARG A 5 41.05 -29.69 -40.84
N ILE A 6 41.12 -29.25 -39.59
CA ILE A 6 40.12 -29.13 -38.52
C ILE A 6 38.66 -28.94 -39.02
N SER A 7 37.72 -29.69 -38.43
CA SER A 7 36.30 -29.34 -38.24
C SER A 7 35.69 -30.41 -37.31
N LEU A 8 35.75 -30.28 -35.98
CA LEU A 8 34.82 -29.53 -35.12
C LEU A 8 33.33 -29.69 -35.47
N PHE A 9 32.83 -30.92 -35.54
CA PHE A 9 31.41 -31.16 -35.26
C PHE A 9 31.16 -31.12 -33.75
N ARG A 10 31.17 -29.89 -33.20
CA ARG A 10 30.47 -29.57 -31.96
C ARG A 10 28.98 -29.82 -32.23
N ARG A 11 28.46 -30.95 -31.76
CA ARG A 11 27.00 -31.11 -31.58
C ARG A 11 26.57 -30.12 -30.51
N THR A 12 26.04 -28.98 -30.93
CA THR A 12 25.21 -28.15 -30.07
C THR A 12 23.94 -28.94 -29.77
N LEU A 13 23.85 -29.46 -28.55
CA LEU A 13 22.56 -29.90 -28.01
C LEU A 13 21.67 -28.66 -27.97
N PRO A 14 20.52 -28.65 -28.68
CA PRO A 14 19.58 -27.56 -28.52
C PRO A 14 19.10 -27.58 -27.07
N LEU A 15 19.38 -26.50 -26.34
CA LEU A 15 18.71 -26.17 -25.09
C LEU A 15 17.21 -26.17 -25.38
N ARG A 16 16.53 -27.25 -24.99
CA ARG A 16 15.07 -27.28 -24.93
C ARG A 16 14.69 -26.27 -23.86
N ILE A 17 14.26 -25.10 -24.33
CA ILE A 17 13.54 -24.11 -23.54
C ILE A 17 12.36 -24.86 -22.93
N ILE A 18 12.26 -24.81 -21.61
CA ILE A 18 11.18 -25.40 -20.83
C ILE A 18 9.87 -24.83 -21.37
N SER A 19 9.10 -25.65 -22.08
CA SER A 19 7.76 -25.30 -22.54
C SER A 19 6.83 -25.25 -21.33
N ASP A 20 6.17 -24.10 -21.12
CA ASP A 20 5.13 -23.85 -20.11
C ASP A 20 3.81 -24.63 -20.33
N GLU A 21 3.83 -25.69 -21.13
CA GLU A 21 2.65 -26.55 -21.35
C GLU A 21 2.68 -27.75 -20.40
N TYR A 22 2.14 -27.54 -19.19
CA TYR A 22 1.82 -28.61 -18.26
C TYR A 22 0.59 -29.38 -18.76
N ILE A 23 0.83 -30.56 -19.36
CA ILE A 23 -0.22 -31.52 -19.71
C ILE A 23 -0.32 -32.55 -18.57
N PRO A 24 -1.43 -32.62 -17.81
CA PRO A 24 -1.54 -33.50 -16.66
C PRO A 24 -2.07 -34.87 -17.08
N ARG A 25 -1.19 -35.84 -17.38
CA ARG A 25 -1.54 -37.27 -17.39
C ARG A 25 -0.35 -38.13 -16.93
N ALA A 26 -0.61 -38.93 -15.89
CA ALA A 26 0.32 -39.71 -15.06
C ALA A 26 1.19 -38.84 -14.13
N PHE A 27 1.04 -39.01 -12.81
CA PHE A 27 1.90 -38.39 -11.81
C PHE A 27 3.37 -38.61 -12.21
N PRO A 28 4.17 -37.55 -12.44
CA PRO A 28 5.56 -37.71 -12.82
C PRO A 28 6.29 -38.41 -11.67
N VAL A 29 6.66 -39.66 -11.89
CA VAL A 29 7.55 -40.39 -10.98
C VAL A 29 8.89 -39.69 -11.02
N LYS A 30 9.32 -39.17 -9.87
CA LYS A 30 10.58 -38.45 -9.74
C LYS A 30 11.73 -39.41 -10.07
N ALA A 31 12.58 -39.05 -11.04
CA ALA A 31 13.68 -39.91 -11.47
C ALA A 31 14.94 -39.73 -10.60
N THR A 32 15.19 -38.50 -10.16
CA THR A 32 16.31 -38.14 -9.28
C THR A 32 15.94 -36.91 -8.46
N THR A 33 16.53 -36.78 -7.28
CA THR A 33 16.43 -35.60 -6.43
C THR A 33 17.43 -34.51 -6.83
N GLY A 34 18.41 -34.83 -7.68
CA GLY A 34 19.50 -33.93 -8.04
C GLY A 34 20.57 -33.74 -6.94
N LEU A 35 20.37 -34.34 -5.77
CA LEU A 35 21.29 -34.27 -4.63
C LEU A 35 21.98 -35.62 -4.43
N ALA A 36 23.31 -35.61 -4.37
CA ALA A 36 24.09 -36.80 -4.04
C ALA A 36 23.76 -37.26 -2.61
N GLY A 37 23.47 -38.56 -2.44
CA GLY A 37 23.13 -39.14 -1.14
C GLY A 37 21.66 -39.04 -0.72
N VAL A 38 20.78 -38.43 -1.52
CA VAL A 38 19.34 -38.39 -1.28
C VAL A 38 18.63 -39.21 -2.35
N ALA A 39 18.23 -40.44 -2.01
CA ALA A 39 17.46 -41.29 -2.91
C ALA A 39 16.02 -40.78 -3.07
N VAL A 40 15.42 -41.01 -4.24
CA VAL A 40 14.00 -40.73 -4.46
C VAL A 40 13.16 -41.70 -3.63
N GLU A 41 12.18 -41.16 -2.92
CA GLU A 41 11.31 -41.94 -2.05
C GLU A 41 9.90 -42.01 -2.64
N PRO A 42 9.46 -43.17 -3.18
CA PRO A 42 8.14 -43.29 -3.80
C PRO A 42 7.00 -43.15 -2.78
N LEU A 43 7.26 -43.46 -1.50
CA LEU A 43 6.30 -43.32 -0.40
C LEU A 43 6.62 -42.11 0.49
N TRP A 44 7.07 -41.00 -0.12
CA TRP A 44 7.51 -39.81 0.62
C TRP A 44 6.40 -39.24 1.50
N LYS A 45 5.15 -39.20 1.02
CA LYS A 45 4.02 -38.58 1.73
C LYS A 45 3.70 -39.27 3.06
N PRO A 46 3.37 -40.58 3.10
CA PRO A 46 3.09 -41.25 4.36
C PRO A 46 4.31 -41.24 5.30
N LYS A 47 5.54 -41.36 4.76
CA LYS A 47 6.76 -41.30 5.57
C LYS A 47 7.00 -39.92 6.19
N LEU A 48 6.74 -38.85 5.45
CA LEU A 48 6.91 -37.49 5.92
C LEU A 48 5.85 -37.12 6.97
N LEU A 49 4.60 -37.54 6.76
CA LEU A 49 3.55 -37.38 7.76
C LEU A 49 3.84 -38.19 9.02
N ALA A 50 4.33 -39.43 8.89
CA ALA A 50 4.74 -40.25 10.02
C ALA A 50 5.86 -39.55 10.82
N ALA A 51 6.94 -39.13 10.15
CA ALA A 51 8.06 -38.42 10.78
C ALA A 51 7.60 -37.13 11.48
N SER A 52 6.73 -36.34 10.83
CA SER A 52 6.14 -35.13 11.39
C SER A 52 5.29 -35.43 12.64
N SER A 53 4.48 -36.49 12.59
CA SER A 53 3.64 -36.90 13.72
C SER A 53 4.43 -37.44 14.89
N GLU A 54 5.53 -38.17 14.64
CA GLU A 54 6.43 -38.66 15.69
C GLU A 54 7.18 -37.51 16.36
N LEU A 55 7.71 -36.56 15.57
CA LEU A 55 8.32 -35.34 16.10
C LEU A 55 7.32 -34.53 16.93
N GLN A 56 6.09 -34.37 16.44
CA GLN A 56 5.04 -33.67 17.17
C GLN A 56 4.71 -34.37 18.49
N ALA A 57 4.52 -35.69 18.47
CA ALA A 57 4.22 -36.47 19.65
C ALA A 57 5.36 -36.39 20.67
N PHE A 58 6.61 -36.51 20.20
CA PHE A 58 7.78 -36.39 21.05
C PHE A 58 7.83 -35.02 21.74
N LEU A 59 7.72 -33.92 20.98
CA LEU A 59 7.71 -32.56 21.52
C LEU A 59 6.59 -32.35 22.55
N MET A 60 5.41 -32.91 22.33
CA MET A 60 4.29 -32.78 23.27
C MET A 60 4.46 -33.62 24.55
N SER A 61 5.22 -34.71 24.47
CA SER A 61 5.48 -35.61 25.59
C SER A 61 6.79 -35.32 26.34
N SER A 62 7.66 -34.49 25.77
CA SER A 62 8.98 -34.19 26.32
C SER A 62 8.91 -33.13 27.42
N ASP A 63 10.00 -33.00 28.17
CA ASP A 63 10.13 -31.98 29.22
C ASP A 63 10.48 -30.59 28.66
N ILE A 64 10.52 -30.46 27.32
CA ILE A 64 10.88 -29.22 26.63
C ILE A 64 9.74 -28.21 26.83
N PRO A 65 9.99 -27.04 27.44
CA PRO A 65 8.94 -26.06 27.67
C PRO A 65 8.44 -25.48 26.33
N PRO A 66 7.12 -25.29 26.16
CA PRO A 66 6.54 -24.76 24.93
C PRO A 66 6.92 -23.31 24.66
N GLU A 67 7.37 -22.57 25.69
CA GLU A 67 7.89 -21.22 25.57
C GLU A 67 9.31 -21.18 24.99
N SER A 68 10.03 -22.31 24.98
CA SER A 68 11.38 -22.35 24.43
C SER A 68 11.39 -22.03 22.95
N THR A 69 12.42 -21.30 22.51
CA THR A 69 12.63 -21.00 21.09
C THR A 69 12.70 -22.27 20.26
N TYR A 70 13.39 -23.30 20.79
CA TYR A 70 13.56 -24.57 20.11
C TYR A 70 12.23 -25.28 19.85
N TYR A 71 11.39 -25.43 20.88
CA TYR A 71 10.07 -26.04 20.74
C TYR A 71 9.26 -25.34 19.63
N ASN A 72 9.26 -24.01 19.63
CA ASN A 72 8.52 -23.22 18.65
C ASN A 72 9.05 -23.40 17.22
N VAL A 73 10.37 -23.47 17.03
CA VAL A 73 10.98 -23.72 15.72
C VAL A 73 10.67 -25.14 15.22
N ALA A 74 10.89 -26.16 16.04
CA ALA A 74 10.63 -27.55 15.68
C ALA A 74 9.13 -27.79 15.40
N MET A 75 8.25 -27.22 16.21
CA MET A 75 6.80 -27.28 15.99
C MET A 75 6.36 -26.52 14.73
N THR A 76 7.08 -25.47 14.34
CA THR A 76 6.81 -24.76 13.08
C THR A 76 7.14 -25.63 11.86
N LEU A 77 8.20 -26.44 11.93
CA LEU A 77 8.51 -27.43 10.89
C LEU A 77 7.36 -28.44 10.73
N VAL A 78 6.90 -29.04 11.84
CA VAL A 78 5.76 -29.96 11.87
C VAL A 78 4.51 -29.33 11.25
N LYS A 79 4.15 -28.11 11.69
CA LYS A 79 2.99 -27.39 11.17
C LYS A 79 3.10 -27.13 9.68
N ARG A 80 4.28 -26.73 9.21
CA ARG A 80 4.53 -26.48 7.79
C ARG A 80 4.38 -27.74 6.95
N VAL A 81 4.94 -28.86 7.40
CA VAL A 81 4.83 -30.16 6.72
C VAL A 81 3.37 -30.60 6.63
N ASN A 82 2.63 -30.56 7.74
CA ASN A 82 1.24 -30.98 7.77
C ASN A 82 0.37 -30.07 6.89
N TYR A 83 0.63 -28.77 6.91
CA TYR A 83 -0.08 -27.79 6.07
C TYR A 83 0.24 -27.96 4.58
N SER A 84 1.50 -28.16 4.20
CA SER A 84 1.89 -28.32 2.79
C SER A 84 1.29 -29.58 2.17
N VAL A 85 1.29 -30.69 2.91
CA VAL A 85 0.68 -31.96 2.45
C VAL A 85 -0.85 -31.83 2.35
N LYS A 86 -1.48 -31.10 3.27
CA LYS A 86 -2.92 -30.84 3.23
C LYS A 86 -3.32 -29.96 2.04
N GLU A 87 -2.53 -28.93 1.73
CA GLU A 87 -2.85 -27.98 0.66
C GLU A 87 -2.56 -28.56 -0.74
N CYS A 88 -1.43 -29.24 -0.91
CA CYS A 88 -0.96 -29.70 -2.23
C CYS A 88 -1.28 -31.18 -2.53
N GLY A 89 -1.80 -31.94 -1.57
CA GLY A 89 -2.21 -33.33 -1.78
C GLY A 89 -1.03 -34.27 -2.05
N ASP A 90 -0.96 -34.82 -3.26
CA ASP A 90 0.09 -35.75 -3.72
C ASP A 90 1.08 -35.11 -4.70
N ASP A 91 0.98 -33.79 -4.95
CA ASP A 91 1.89 -33.08 -5.85
C ASP A 91 3.18 -32.67 -5.12
N TRP A 92 4.19 -33.53 -5.20
CA TRP A 92 5.50 -33.27 -4.64
C TRP A 92 6.16 -32.01 -5.25
N CYS A 93 5.95 -31.72 -6.53
CA CYS A 93 6.62 -30.61 -7.22
C CYS A 93 6.11 -29.26 -6.72
N THR A 94 4.80 -29.14 -6.48
CA THR A 94 4.21 -27.92 -5.92
C THR A 94 4.62 -27.72 -4.46
N ILE A 95 4.69 -28.80 -3.68
CA ILE A 95 5.16 -28.75 -2.29
C ILE A 95 6.60 -28.22 -2.23
N GLU A 96 7.51 -28.77 -3.05
CA GLU A 96 8.91 -28.37 -3.08
C GLU A 96 9.06 -26.88 -3.41
N LYS A 97 8.39 -26.41 -4.46
CA LYS A 97 8.50 -25.01 -4.91
C LYS A 97 7.88 -24.03 -3.92
N LYS A 98 6.71 -24.35 -3.36
CA LYS A 98 5.93 -23.41 -2.55
C LYS A 98 6.35 -23.37 -1.08
N PHE A 99 6.67 -24.53 -0.49
CA PHE A 99 6.87 -24.65 0.97
C PHE A 99 8.31 -24.94 1.37
N PHE A 100 9.07 -25.59 0.48
CA PHE A 100 10.44 -26.02 0.76
C PHE A 100 11.48 -25.30 -0.11
N TRP A 101 11.11 -24.18 -0.74
CA TRP A 101 12.03 -23.31 -1.49
C TRP A 101 12.86 -24.06 -2.55
N GLY A 102 12.27 -25.07 -3.19
CA GLY A 102 12.91 -25.90 -4.20
C GLY A 102 13.73 -27.06 -3.65
N TRP A 103 13.78 -27.27 -2.33
CA TRP A 103 14.41 -28.45 -1.75
C TRP A 103 13.55 -29.70 -1.94
N PRO A 104 14.16 -30.85 -2.31
CA PRO A 104 13.46 -32.13 -2.45
C PRO A 104 12.68 -32.54 -1.20
N VAL A 105 11.48 -33.11 -1.36
CA VAL A 105 10.69 -33.59 -0.22
C VAL A 105 11.42 -34.68 0.58
N GLU A 106 12.25 -35.48 -0.08
CA GLU A 106 13.10 -36.51 0.55
C GLU A 106 14.18 -35.91 1.45
N TYR A 107 14.69 -34.73 1.11
CA TYR A 107 15.63 -34.01 1.97
C TYR A 107 14.93 -33.47 3.22
N ILE A 108 13.70 -32.97 3.07
CA ILE A 108 12.88 -32.54 4.21
C ILE A 108 12.51 -33.71 5.11
N LEU A 109 12.24 -34.88 4.54
CA LEU A 109 12.05 -36.11 5.30
C LEU A 109 13.28 -36.44 6.16
N GLN A 110 14.48 -36.39 5.58
CA GLN A 110 15.74 -36.60 6.33
C GLN A 110 15.94 -35.55 7.43
N ILE A 111 15.64 -34.28 7.16
CA ILE A 111 15.69 -33.22 8.17
C ILE A 111 14.73 -33.53 9.31
N THR A 112 13.50 -33.93 9.01
CA THR A 112 12.47 -34.18 10.03
C THR A 112 12.89 -35.32 10.97
N TRP A 113 13.48 -36.38 10.43
CA TRP A 113 14.05 -37.47 11.24
C TRP A 113 15.24 -37.03 12.08
N ARG A 114 16.17 -36.25 11.50
CA ARG A 114 17.30 -35.69 12.25
C ARG A 114 16.84 -34.73 13.35
N GLU A 115 15.76 -33.99 13.10
CA GLU A 115 15.18 -33.10 14.07
C GLU A 115 14.59 -33.87 15.26
N LEU A 116 14.00 -35.05 15.03
CA LEU A 116 13.57 -35.94 16.10
C LEU A 116 14.76 -36.42 16.96
N GLU A 117 15.84 -36.89 16.33
CA GLU A 117 17.07 -37.27 17.07
C GLU A 117 17.67 -36.09 17.84
N THR A 118 17.60 -34.89 17.25
CA THR A 118 18.06 -33.66 17.88
C THR A 118 17.18 -33.30 19.06
N ALA A 119 15.86 -33.38 18.93
CA ALA A 119 14.90 -33.12 20.00
C ALA A 119 15.13 -34.06 21.18
N GLN A 120 15.44 -35.35 20.92
CA GLN A 120 15.79 -36.31 21.97
C GLN A 120 17.03 -35.88 22.75
N LYS A 121 18.11 -35.51 22.05
CA LYS A 121 19.34 -35.02 22.71
C LYS A 121 19.13 -33.70 23.43
N TRP A 122 18.37 -32.78 22.85
CA TRP A 122 17.99 -31.54 23.50
C TRP A 122 17.23 -31.82 24.78
N ASN A 123 16.36 -32.83 24.76
CA ASN A 123 15.61 -33.23 25.93
C ASN A 123 16.50 -33.78 27.05
N GLU A 124 17.50 -34.57 26.69
CA GLU A 124 18.50 -35.10 27.64
C GLU A 124 19.40 -34.00 28.21
N TRP A 125 19.83 -33.05 27.37
CA TRP A 125 20.78 -31.99 27.75
C TRP A 125 20.11 -30.81 28.44
N ARG A 126 18.77 -30.69 28.34
CA ARG A 126 17.97 -29.63 28.95
C ARG A 126 18.51 -28.23 28.65
N LEU A 127 18.87 -27.98 27.39
CA LEU A 127 19.52 -26.73 26.96
C LEU A 127 18.67 -25.46 27.18
N TRP A 128 17.39 -25.60 27.52
CA TRP A 128 16.51 -24.50 27.89
C TRP A 128 16.63 -24.10 29.37
N GLU A 129 17.27 -24.92 30.20
CA GLU A 129 17.60 -24.57 31.58
C GLU A 129 18.76 -23.58 31.55
N LEU A 130 18.42 -22.29 31.62
CA LEU A 130 19.43 -21.23 31.70
C LEU A 130 20.11 -21.30 33.06
N ASP A 131 21.41 -21.60 33.09
CA ASP A 131 22.23 -21.41 34.28
C ASP A 131 22.24 -19.91 34.64
N PRO A 132 21.80 -19.53 35.86
CA PRO A 132 21.80 -18.13 36.32
C PRO A 132 23.16 -17.42 36.21
N GLU A 133 24.28 -18.16 36.23
CA GLU A 133 25.61 -17.59 36.05
C GLU A 133 25.93 -17.32 34.57
N GLN A 134 25.49 -18.19 33.66
CA GLN A 134 25.63 -18.00 32.22
C GLN A 134 24.76 -16.86 31.72
N THR A 135 23.54 -16.69 32.23
CA THR A 135 22.66 -15.57 31.84
C THR A 135 23.29 -14.21 32.17
N LYS A 136 23.98 -14.11 33.31
CA LYS A 136 24.73 -12.90 33.71
C LYS A 136 25.96 -12.65 32.84
N LYS A 137 26.60 -13.71 32.34
CA LYS A 137 27.76 -13.62 31.44
C LYS A 137 27.33 -13.19 30.03
N VAL A 138 26.27 -13.80 29.48
CA VAL A 138 25.68 -13.41 28.18
C VAL A 138 25.19 -11.95 28.22
N ALA A 139 24.52 -11.53 29.30
CA ALA A 139 24.09 -10.14 29.45
C ALA A 139 25.26 -9.12 29.52
N ARG A 140 26.47 -9.55 29.90
CA ARG A 140 27.68 -8.72 29.87
C ARG A 140 28.35 -8.75 28.49
N GLU A 141 28.34 -9.89 27.80
CA GLU A 141 28.91 -10.04 26.46
C GLU A 141 28.06 -9.32 25.40
N ASP A 142 26.73 -9.31 25.53
CA ASP A 142 25.80 -8.57 24.67
C ASP A 142 26.00 -7.04 24.69
N GLN A 143 26.61 -6.49 25.76
CA GLN A 143 27.01 -5.07 25.79
C GLN A 143 28.20 -4.75 24.85
N GLY A 144 28.90 -5.78 24.35
CA GLY A 144 30.01 -5.68 23.41
C GLY A 144 29.69 -6.16 21.98
N ILE A 145 28.57 -6.87 21.77
CA ILE A 145 28.13 -7.33 20.45
C ILE A 145 27.61 -6.13 19.66
N GLY A 146 28.52 -5.52 18.92
CA GLY A 146 28.27 -4.31 18.13
C GLY A 146 29.53 -3.50 17.84
N LYS A 147 30.63 -3.76 18.57
CA LYS A 147 31.92 -3.08 18.31
C LYS A 147 32.95 -3.96 17.60
N GLU A 148 32.98 -5.27 17.84
CA GLU A 148 34.00 -6.16 17.25
C GLU A 148 33.45 -7.57 16.94
N GLY A 149 32.27 -7.65 16.33
CA GLY A 149 31.83 -8.91 15.71
C GLY A 149 32.60 -9.13 14.40
N ALA A 150 33.35 -10.23 14.29
CA ALA A 150 34.07 -10.61 13.08
C ALA A 150 33.18 -10.39 11.84
N ASN A 151 33.73 -9.74 10.80
CA ASN A 151 33.10 -9.34 9.53
C ASN A 151 32.52 -10.50 8.69
N TYR A 152 31.84 -11.47 9.30
CA TYR A 152 31.01 -12.44 8.62
C TYR A 152 29.72 -11.74 8.21
N THR A 153 29.84 -11.02 7.10
CA THR A 153 28.65 -10.56 6.40
C THR A 153 28.03 -11.78 5.75
N THR A 154 27.00 -12.35 6.37
CA THR A 154 26.24 -13.40 5.69
C THR A 154 25.56 -12.75 4.47
N PRO A 155 25.52 -13.41 3.30
CA PRO A 155 24.81 -12.87 2.12
C PRO A 155 23.35 -12.49 2.42
N PHE A 156 22.75 -13.18 3.40
CA PHE A 156 21.40 -12.90 3.90
C PHE A 156 21.29 -11.55 4.62
N GLU A 157 22.28 -11.17 5.43
CA GLU A 157 22.27 -9.91 6.17
C GLU A 157 22.43 -8.69 5.26
N GLN A 158 23.19 -8.84 4.16
CA GLN A 158 23.28 -7.83 3.10
C GLN A 158 21.93 -7.60 2.41
N VAL A 159 21.26 -8.68 1.99
CA VAL A 159 19.95 -8.58 1.30
C VAL A 159 18.89 -7.97 2.22
N VAL A 160 18.84 -8.39 3.49
CA VAL A 160 17.88 -7.84 4.46
C VAL A 160 18.17 -6.38 4.81
N ARG A 161 19.44 -5.99 4.96
CA ARG A 161 19.81 -4.57 5.18
C ARG A 161 19.52 -3.71 3.96
N GLU A 162 19.81 -4.19 2.75
CA GLU A 162 19.51 -3.48 1.51
C GLU A 162 18.00 -3.29 1.32
N ASP A 163 17.20 -4.32 1.59
CA ASP A 163 15.74 -4.23 1.50
C ASP A 163 15.16 -3.32 2.58
N PHE A 164 15.70 -3.34 3.80
CA PHE A 164 15.33 -2.41 4.86
C PHE A 164 15.69 -0.96 4.50
N ASP A 165 16.90 -0.72 3.99
CA ASP A 165 17.34 0.61 3.57
C ASP A 165 16.57 1.12 2.35
N LYS A 166 16.21 0.25 1.40
CA LYS A 166 15.32 0.59 0.28
C LYS A 166 13.93 0.97 0.77
N ARG A 167 13.34 0.19 1.70
CA ARG A 167 12.03 0.49 2.30
C ARG A 167 12.05 1.78 3.10
N LYS A 168 13.11 2.02 3.88
CA LYS A 168 13.30 3.26 4.64
C LYS A 168 13.44 4.47 3.72
N LYS A 169 14.25 4.36 2.65
CA LYS A 169 14.40 5.43 1.65
C LYS A 169 13.08 5.69 0.91
N ALA A 170 12.34 4.65 0.55
CA ALA A 170 11.03 4.77 -0.08
C ALA A 170 10.02 5.47 0.86
N LEU A 171 9.97 5.08 2.14
CA LEU A 171 9.11 5.71 3.14
C LEU A 171 9.46 7.20 3.31
N THR A 172 10.75 7.55 3.42
CA THR A 172 11.18 8.96 3.53
C THR A 172 10.89 9.76 2.26
N GLN A 173 10.89 9.13 1.09
CA GLN A 173 10.57 9.78 -0.17
C GLN A 173 9.07 10.01 -0.32
N GLU A 174 8.25 9.07 0.15
CA GLU A 174 6.79 9.15 0.19
C GLU A 174 6.34 10.22 1.20
N GLU A 175 6.90 10.23 2.41
CA GLU A 175 6.67 11.28 3.42
C GLU A 175 7.05 12.67 2.90
N MET A 176 8.19 12.80 2.20
CA MET A 176 8.60 14.05 1.56
C MET A 176 7.70 14.46 0.39
N ALA A 177 7.14 13.50 -0.35
CA ALA A 177 6.19 13.78 -1.42
C ALA A 177 4.82 14.21 -0.87
N GLU A 178 4.39 13.61 0.24
CA GLU A 178 3.17 13.99 0.94
C GLU A 178 3.28 15.37 1.58
N LEU A 179 4.42 15.68 2.21
CA LEU A 179 4.69 17.02 2.73
C LEU A 179 4.65 18.09 1.63
N LYS A 180 5.28 17.81 0.47
CA LYS A 180 5.21 18.70 -0.71
C LYS A 180 3.78 18.85 -1.24
N ARG A 181 2.98 17.78 -1.24
CA ARG A 181 1.55 17.85 -1.63
C ARG A 181 0.78 18.76 -0.69
N MET A 182 0.93 18.58 0.62
CA MET A 182 0.28 19.40 1.63
C MET A 182 0.66 20.89 1.51
N ASP A 183 1.94 21.19 1.27
CA ASP A 183 2.39 22.57 1.04
C ASP A 183 1.81 23.18 -0.24
N THR A 184 1.73 22.41 -1.33
CA THR A 184 1.11 22.88 -2.58
C THR A 184 -0.40 23.08 -2.44
N GLU A 185 -1.10 22.19 -1.72
CA GLU A 185 -2.53 22.35 -1.45
C GLU A 185 -2.81 23.54 -0.55
N ARG A 186 -1.97 23.77 0.47
CA ARG A 186 -2.08 24.93 1.34
C ARG A 186 -1.87 26.23 0.57
N MET A 187 -0.83 26.30 -0.28
CA MET A 187 -0.62 27.46 -1.15
C MET A 187 -1.78 27.66 -2.14
N ALA A 188 -2.36 26.60 -2.70
CA ALA A 188 -3.51 26.69 -3.59
C ALA A 188 -4.77 27.23 -2.87
N ARG A 189 -4.99 26.82 -1.62
CA ARG A 189 -6.10 27.33 -0.79
C ARG A 189 -5.89 28.80 -0.39
N GLU A 190 -4.66 29.17 -0.03
CA GLU A 190 -4.34 30.56 0.33
C GLU A 190 -4.45 31.50 -0.88
N THR A 191 -3.97 31.08 -2.05
CA THR A 191 -4.06 31.87 -3.29
C THR A 191 -5.51 32.02 -3.79
N SER A 192 -6.32 30.96 -3.70
CA SER A 192 -7.75 31.04 -4.05
C SER A 192 -8.53 31.93 -3.07
N ALA A 193 -8.27 31.82 -1.76
CA ALA A 193 -8.88 32.70 -0.76
C ALA A 193 -8.49 34.18 -0.95
N TYR A 194 -7.24 34.45 -1.36
CA TYR A 194 -6.80 35.80 -1.68
C TYR A 194 -7.51 36.36 -2.92
N LYS A 195 -7.65 35.54 -3.98
CA LYS A 195 -8.39 35.92 -5.18
C LYS A 195 -9.85 36.24 -4.88
N GLU A 196 -10.53 35.41 -4.09
CA GLU A 196 -11.92 35.63 -3.68
C GLU A 196 -12.10 36.91 -2.84
N ARG A 197 -11.16 37.22 -1.94
CA ARG A 197 -11.18 38.51 -1.21
C ARG A 197 -10.99 39.70 -2.15
N LYS A 198 -10.06 39.59 -3.10
CA LYS A 198 -9.80 40.65 -4.08
C LYS A 198 -11.00 40.91 -4.98
N ASP A 199 -11.68 39.85 -5.43
CA ASP A 199 -12.87 39.98 -6.29
C ASP A 199 -14.05 40.58 -5.50
N ARG A 200 -14.27 40.18 -4.23
CA ARG A 200 -15.26 40.85 -3.36
C ARG A 200 -15.01 42.34 -3.19
N ILE A 201 -13.76 42.74 -2.95
CA ILE A 201 -13.41 44.17 -2.81
C ILE A 201 -13.67 44.92 -4.12
N ARG A 202 -13.42 44.29 -5.28
CA ARG A 202 -13.72 44.90 -6.58
C ARG A 202 -15.23 45.10 -6.73
N ASP A 203 -16.03 44.09 -6.45
CA ASP A 203 -17.49 44.15 -6.58
C ASP A 203 -18.09 45.22 -5.65
N ASP A 204 -17.60 45.33 -4.42
CA ASP A 204 -18.03 46.36 -3.45
C ASP A 204 -17.67 47.78 -3.93
N LEU A 205 -16.48 47.96 -4.52
CA LEU A 205 -16.07 49.24 -5.11
C LEU A 205 -16.93 49.61 -6.34
N GLU A 206 -17.24 48.65 -7.20
CA GLU A 206 -18.11 48.88 -8.36
C GLU A 206 -19.53 49.24 -7.93
N LYS A 207 -20.06 48.56 -6.92
CA LYS A 207 -21.36 48.86 -6.32
C LYS A 207 -21.39 50.26 -5.69
N ALA A 208 -20.36 50.60 -4.92
CA ALA A 208 -20.24 51.94 -4.33
C ALA A 208 -20.14 53.04 -5.40
N ARG A 209 -19.43 52.79 -6.50
CA ARG A 209 -19.36 53.70 -7.66
C ARG A 209 -20.73 53.86 -8.33
N GLY A 210 -21.46 52.77 -8.54
CA GLY A 210 -22.82 52.78 -9.08
C GLY A 210 -23.80 53.57 -8.20
N ASP A 211 -23.74 53.36 -6.89
CA ASP A 211 -24.59 54.07 -5.92
C ASP A 211 -24.28 55.57 -5.87
N MET A 212 -23.01 55.96 -5.95
CA MET A 212 -22.63 57.37 -6.08
C MET A 212 -23.18 57.96 -7.37
N LEU A 213 -23.01 57.30 -8.51
CA LEU A 213 -23.51 57.77 -9.80
C LEU A 213 -25.03 57.95 -9.78
N LYS A 214 -25.76 57.00 -9.18
CA LYS A 214 -27.22 57.09 -9.00
C LYS A 214 -27.62 58.30 -8.14
N LYS A 215 -26.91 58.55 -7.04
CA LYS A 215 -27.14 59.74 -6.19
C LYS A 215 -26.86 61.04 -6.97
N PHE A 216 -25.81 61.08 -7.77
CA PHE A 216 -25.49 62.23 -8.63
C PHE A 216 -26.56 62.47 -9.70
N LEU A 217 -27.00 61.41 -10.41
CA LEU A 217 -28.04 61.51 -11.43
C LEU A 217 -29.40 61.94 -10.84
N ASN A 218 -29.78 61.40 -9.68
CA ASN A 218 -31.00 61.81 -8.99
C ASN A 218 -30.95 63.29 -8.57
N LYS A 219 -29.81 63.76 -8.06
CA LYS A 219 -29.62 65.18 -7.75
C LYS A 219 -29.71 66.05 -9.00
N ARG A 220 -29.06 65.63 -10.10
CA ARG A 220 -29.15 66.35 -11.38
C ARG A 220 -30.58 66.41 -11.90
N TYR A 221 -31.32 65.30 -11.87
CA TYR A 221 -32.72 65.27 -12.31
C TYR A 221 -33.62 66.18 -11.45
N ALA A 222 -33.42 66.20 -10.13
CA ALA A 222 -34.15 67.10 -9.24
C ALA A 222 -33.83 68.58 -9.55
N VAL A 223 -32.54 68.90 -9.71
CA VAL A 223 -32.07 70.24 -10.09
C VAL A 223 -32.62 70.66 -11.45
N ASP A 224 -32.58 69.80 -12.46
CA ASP A 224 -33.13 70.06 -13.80
C ASP A 224 -34.64 70.28 -13.76
N LYS A 225 -35.37 69.50 -12.95
CA LYS A 225 -36.82 69.67 -12.75
C LYS A 225 -37.14 71.01 -12.10
N ASP A 226 -36.37 71.42 -11.10
CA ASP A 226 -36.55 72.72 -10.45
C ASP A 226 -36.10 73.89 -11.33
N LEU A 227 -35.03 73.72 -12.12
CA LEU A 227 -34.64 74.67 -13.17
C LEU A 227 -35.75 74.88 -14.21
N MET A 228 -36.40 73.79 -14.66
CA MET A 228 -37.54 73.87 -15.57
C MET A 228 -38.74 74.59 -14.96
N ARG A 229 -38.97 74.47 -13.64
CA ARG A 229 -40.01 75.22 -12.92
C ARG A 229 -39.68 76.71 -12.78
N MET A 230 -38.39 77.04 -12.65
CA MET A 230 -37.93 78.42 -12.51
C MET A 230 -37.70 79.13 -13.84
N GLN A 231 -37.91 78.49 -14.99
CA GLN A 231 -37.83 79.15 -16.29
C GLN A 231 -38.95 80.20 -16.44
N PRO A 232 -38.61 81.51 -16.48
CA PRO A 232 -39.61 82.56 -16.63
C PRO A 232 -40.26 82.44 -18.02
N GLY A 233 -41.58 82.29 -18.07
CA GLY A 233 -42.36 82.32 -19.32
C GLY A 233 -43.14 81.04 -19.67
N LYS A 234 -42.94 79.91 -18.98
CA LYS A 234 -43.80 78.72 -19.15
C LYS A 234 -44.94 78.74 -18.14
N ARG A 235 -46.11 79.24 -18.56
CA ARG A 235 -47.38 79.08 -17.82
C ARG A 235 -47.74 77.58 -17.81
N HIS A 236 -47.61 76.91 -16.68
CA HIS A 236 -48.17 75.57 -16.52
C HIS A 236 -49.68 75.71 -16.33
N SER A 237 -50.41 74.93 -17.12
CA SER A 237 -51.83 75.08 -17.49
C SER A 237 -52.72 75.55 -16.36
N GLY A 238 -53.40 76.67 -16.57
CA GLY A 238 -54.47 77.20 -15.71
C GLY A 238 -55.76 76.38 -15.80
N LYS A 239 -55.67 75.08 -15.52
CA LYS A 239 -56.82 74.24 -15.21
C LYS A 239 -57.00 74.29 -13.70
N GLU A 240 -58.16 74.75 -13.25
CA GLU A 240 -58.49 74.77 -11.82
C GLU A 240 -58.69 73.34 -11.31
N ALA A 241 -58.52 73.15 -10.01
CA ALA A 241 -58.48 71.83 -9.38
C ALA A 241 -59.74 70.99 -9.65
N GLU A 242 -60.88 71.62 -9.92
CA GLU A 242 -62.14 70.94 -10.20
C GLU A 242 -62.12 70.22 -11.55
N ASP A 243 -61.52 70.80 -12.59
CA ASP A 243 -61.37 70.15 -13.91
C ASP A 243 -60.50 68.89 -13.83
N LEU A 244 -59.44 68.93 -13.00
CA LEU A 244 -58.57 67.79 -12.74
C LEU A 244 -59.29 66.67 -11.98
N ILE A 245 -60.23 67.02 -11.08
CA ILE A 245 -61.03 66.05 -10.32
C ILE A 245 -62.08 65.40 -11.23
N GLU A 246 -62.70 66.15 -12.13
CA GLU A 246 -63.61 65.58 -13.13
C GLU A 246 -62.89 64.64 -14.11
N GLU A 247 -61.70 65.02 -14.59
CA GLU A 247 -60.88 64.18 -15.48
C GLU A 247 -60.38 62.90 -14.75
N LEU A 248 -60.06 63.00 -13.45
CA LEU A 248 -59.75 61.84 -12.61
C LEU A 248 -60.96 60.93 -12.36
N ARG A 249 -62.16 61.49 -12.17
CA ARG A 249 -63.38 60.69 -12.01
C ARG A 249 -63.77 59.98 -13.31
N ALA A 250 -63.64 60.66 -14.45
CA ALA A 250 -63.89 60.07 -15.77
C ALA A 250 -62.91 58.93 -16.09
N SER A 251 -61.62 59.11 -15.78
CA SER A 251 -60.60 58.07 -16.05
C SER A 251 -60.67 56.85 -15.13
N VAL A 252 -61.34 56.95 -13.96
CA VAL A 252 -61.59 55.82 -13.05
C VAL A 252 -62.83 55.00 -13.46
N SER A 253 -63.86 55.64 -14.04
CA SER A 253 -65.06 54.92 -14.51
C SER A 253 -64.79 54.10 -15.78
N GLU A 254 -63.90 54.54 -16.68
CA GLU A 254 -63.49 53.73 -17.85
C GLU A 254 -62.61 52.51 -17.49
N LYS A 255 -61.90 52.55 -16.36
CA LYS A 255 -61.03 51.44 -15.90
C LYS A 255 -61.75 50.32 -15.15
N THR A 256 -63.03 50.47 -14.83
CA THR A 256 -63.81 49.50 -14.03
C THR A 256 -64.88 48.73 -14.82
N ALA A 257 -64.89 48.83 -16.15
CA ALA A 257 -65.68 47.94 -17.00
C ALA A 257 -64.96 46.58 -17.18
N PRO A 258 -65.55 45.43 -16.77
CA PRO A 258 -64.90 44.13 -16.86
C PRO A 258 -64.93 43.63 -18.30
N LYS A 259 -63.75 43.41 -18.90
CA LYS A 259 -63.66 42.60 -20.12
C LYS A 259 -63.84 41.13 -19.74
N LYS A 260 -64.99 40.58 -20.14
CA LYS A 260 -65.24 39.13 -20.31
C LYS A 260 -64.30 38.55 -21.36
#